data_AF-A0A922JNL1-F1
#
_entry.id   AF-A0A922JNL1-F1
#
_cell.length_a   1.000
_cell.length_b   1.000
_cell.length_c   1.000
_cell.angle_alpha   90.00
_cell.angle_beta   90.00
_cell.angle_gamma   90.00
#
_symmetry.space_group_name_H-M   'P 1'
#
loop_
_entity.id
_entity.type
_entity.pdbx_description
1 polymer ?
#
loop_
_entity_poly.entity_id
_entity_poly.type
_entity_poly.pdbx_seq_one_letter_code
_entity_poly.pdbx_strand_id
1 'polypeptide(L)'
;MIMKEKHDLDYLIVPTGLTVMLAYHMWHLYRIVQHPNKTAIGINAINRRLWVQAMMEDSPKNGVLAVQTLRNNIMASTLLASTVIMLSSLIALLMSSSSWEKSLYLVFGDRTELGFSIKFFSILVCLLFAFLLNLQSVKYYSHASILINVPFKKVSSSPHYHHLAAEHVARTVNRGSYFWSLGLRAFYFSFPLFFWLFGPIPMLLSCFVLVFMLYFLDVTLEFGSAVACSDHDHRKDKVALGMET
;
A
#
# COMPACT_ATOMS: atom_id res chain seq x y z
N MET A 1 -5.16 4.24 45.97
CA MET A 1 -3.88 3.70 45.44
C MET A 1 -4.09 2.99 44.10
N ILE A 2 -5.08 2.10 43.96
CA ILE A 2 -5.39 1.35 42.71
C ILE A 2 -5.82 2.23 41.51
N MET A 3 -6.41 3.42 41.74
CA MET A 3 -6.80 4.33 40.64
C MET A 3 -5.64 5.15 40.05
N LYS A 4 -4.53 5.29 40.78
CA LYS A 4 -3.37 6.06 40.30
C LYS A 4 -2.53 5.22 39.32
N GLU A 5 -2.45 3.92 39.58
CA GLU A 5 -1.73 2.95 38.77
C GLU A 5 -2.35 2.75 37.37
N LYS A 6 -3.70 2.78 37.25
CA LYS A 6 -4.38 2.67 35.94
C LYS A 6 -4.20 3.91 35.04
N HIS A 7 -4.08 5.09 35.64
CA HIS A 7 -3.95 6.35 34.93
C HIS A 7 -2.55 6.52 34.31
N ASP A 8 -1.51 6.02 35.00
CA ASP A 8 -0.14 5.96 34.48
C ASP A 8 0.03 4.85 33.44
N LEU A 9 -0.74 3.76 33.56
CA LEU A 9 -0.72 2.64 32.62
C LEU A 9 -1.28 3.02 31.24
N ASP A 10 -2.41 3.74 31.18
CA ASP A 10 -2.98 4.21 29.90
C ASP A 10 -2.11 5.30 29.24
N TYR A 11 -1.43 6.14 30.03
CA TYR A 11 -0.51 7.17 29.53
C TYR A 11 0.81 6.60 29.00
N LEU A 12 1.19 5.40 29.44
CA LEU A 12 2.37 4.69 28.96
C LEU A 12 2.03 3.74 27.81
N ILE A 13 0.93 2.97 27.91
CA ILE A 13 0.49 1.92 26.97
C ILE A 13 0.00 2.48 25.64
N VAL A 14 -0.69 3.63 25.63
CA VAL A 14 -1.22 4.22 24.39
C VAL A 14 -0.10 4.76 23.49
N PRO A 15 0.85 5.59 23.97
CA PRO A 15 1.98 6.02 23.15
C PRO A 15 2.98 4.90 22.86
N THR A 16 3.20 3.93 23.76
CA THR A 16 4.02 2.74 23.41
C THR A 16 3.32 1.83 22.42
N GLY A 17 1.99 1.65 22.48
CA GLY A 17 1.22 0.93 21.48
C GLY A 17 1.32 1.60 20.12
N LEU A 18 1.10 2.92 20.05
CA LEU A 18 1.27 3.71 18.82
C LEU A 18 2.71 3.71 18.31
N THR A 19 3.69 3.79 19.20
CA THR A 19 5.12 3.82 18.84
C THR A 19 5.61 2.44 18.42
N VAL A 20 5.15 1.35 19.05
CA VAL A 20 5.44 -0.04 18.62
C VAL A 20 4.76 -0.33 17.30
N MET A 21 3.55 0.20 17.05
CA MET A 21 2.85 -0.01 15.78
C MET A 21 3.42 0.83 14.65
N LEU A 22 3.79 2.10 14.92
CA LEU A 22 4.55 2.97 14.01
C LEU A 22 5.95 2.44 13.78
N ALA A 23 6.65 1.95 14.80
CA ALA A 23 7.98 1.37 14.68
C ALA A 23 7.92 0.03 13.96
N TYR A 24 6.91 -0.81 14.18
CA TYR A 24 6.72 -2.06 13.44
C TYR A 24 6.39 -1.78 11.97
N HIS A 25 5.53 -0.81 11.67
CA HIS A 25 5.22 -0.42 10.30
C HIS A 25 6.39 0.30 9.62
N MET A 26 7.10 1.19 10.32
CA MET A 26 8.32 1.85 9.83
C MET A 26 9.45 0.85 9.64
N TRP A 27 9.62 -0.13 10.53
CA TRP A 27 10.62 -1.20 10.41
C TRP A 27 10.26 -2.17 9.29
N HIS A 28 8.99 -2.50 9.10
CA HIS A 28 8.51 -3.33 7.99
C HIS A 28 8.66 -2.58 6.66
N LEU A 29 8.27 -1.30 6.60
CA LEU A 29 8.54 -0.38 5.49
C LEU A 29 10.02 -0.27 5.17
N TYR A 30 10.84 -0.10 6.18
CA TYR A 30 12.28 0.03 6.05
C TYR A 30 12.89 -1.27 5.54
N ARG A 31 12.43 -2.43 6.03
CA ARG A 31 12.83 -3.76 5.53
C ARG A 31 12.40 -4.00 4.08
N ILE A 32 11.21 -3.54 3.69
CA ILE A 32 10.71 -3.63 2.31
C ILE A 32 11.48 -2.68 1.37
N VAL A 33 11.87 -1.50 1.87
CA VAL A 33 12.64 -0.51 1.11
C VAL A 33 14.13 -0.88 1.03
N GLN A 34 14.70 -1.53 2.06
CA GLN A 34 16.12 -1.85 2.13
C GLN A 34 16.51 -3.24 1.60
N HIS A 35 15.59 -4.19 1.50
CA HIS A 35 15.89 -5.54 0.98
C HIS A 35 15.02 -5.93 -0.24
N PRO A 36 15.17 -5.22 -1.38
CA PRO A 36 14.38 -5.44 -2.60
C PRO A 36 14.72 -6.73 -3.37
N ASN A 37 15.70 -7.55 -2.96
CA ASN A 37 16.13 -8.73 -3.75
C ASN A 37 15.67 -10.08 -3.19
N LYS A 38 14.92 -10.13 -2.08
CA LYS A 38 14.45 -11.40 -1.47
C LYS A 38 12.94 -11.46 -1.19
N THR A 39 12.17 -10.44 -1.59
CA THR A 39 10.73 -10.34 -1.31
C THR A 39 9.94 -10.20 -2.61
N ALA A 40 8.69 -10.69 -2.65
CA ALA A 40 7.81 -10.64 -3.83
C ALA A 40 7.65 -9.24 -4.44
N ILE A 41 7.77 -8.19 -3.61
CA ILE A 41 7.73 -6.78 -4.02
C ILE A 41 8.92 -6.44 -4.93
N GLY A 42 10.08 -7.02 -4.64
CA GLY A 42 11.30 -6.94 -5.43
C GLY A 42 11.20 -7.55 -6.81
N ILE A 43 10.65 -8.77 -6.88
CA ILE A 43 10.46 -9.45 -8.15
C ILE A 43 9.40 -8.72 -8.99
N ASN A 44 8.33 -8.20 -8.37
CA ASN A 44 7.35 -7.37 -9.05
C ASN A 44 7.94 -6.04 -9.55
N ALA A 45 8.87 -5.45 -8.82
CA ALA A 45 9.64 -4.28 -9.26
C ALA A 45 10.49 -4.59 -10.50
N ILE A 46 11.13 -5.77 -10.54
CA ILE A 46 11.89 -6.24 -11.70
C ILE A 46 10.96 -6.52 -12.89
N ASN A 47 9.85 -7.24 -12.68
CA ASN A 47 8.86 -7.53 -13.71
C ASN A 47 8.25 -6.25 -14.30
N ARG A 48 7.93 -5.26 -13.45
CA ARG A 48 7.50 -3.93 -13.92
C ARG A 48 8.58 -3.22 -14.71
N ARG A 49 9.84 -3.32 -14.32
CA ARG A 49 10.96 -2.74 -15.06
C ARG A 49 11.10 -3.37 -16.45
N LEU A 50 11.04 -4.70 -16.53
CA LEU A 50 11.08 -5.45 -17.79
C LEU A 50 9.87 -5.12 -18.67
N TRP A 51 8.68 -5.04 -18.07
CA TRP A 51 7.46 -4.63 -18.77
C TRP A 51 7.59 -3.20 -19.34
N VAL A 52 8.09 -2.23 -18.57
CA VAL A 52 8.31 -0.87 -19.08
C VAL A 52 9.30 -0.86 -20.24
N GLN A 53 10.39 -1.63 -20.14
CA GLN A 53 11.37 -1.75 -21.23
C GLN A 53 10.71 -2.31 -22.50
N ALA A 54 9.93 -3.39 -22.40
CA ALA A 54 9.20 -3.98 -23.52
C ALA A 54 8.14 -3.04 -24.12
N MET A 55 7.42 -2.27 -23.27
CA MET A 55 6.43 -1.30 -23.75
C MET A 55 7.08 -0.11 -24.47
N MET A 56 8.30 0.28 -24.09
CA MET A 56 9.03 1.41 -24.71
C MET A 56 9.81 1.02 -25.95
N GLU A 57 10.17 -0.26 -26.11
CA GLU A 57 10.83 -0.77 -27.31
C GLU A 57 9.95 -0.60 -28.56
N ASP A 58 8.66 -0.91 -28.44
CA ASP A 58 7.64 -0.74 -29.49
C ASP A 58 6.58 0.32 -29.12
N SER A 59 7.04 1.48 -28.66
CA SER A 59 6.18 2.63 -28.28
C SER A 59 4.99 2.93 -29.20
N PRO A 60 5.09 2.95 -30.55
CA PRO A 60 3.94 3.25 -31.42
C PRO A 60 2.85 2.17 -31.42
N LYS A 61 3.15 0.91 -31.09
CA LYS A 61 2.16 -0.17 -30.96
C LYS A 61 1.69 -0.34 -29.51
N ASN A 62 2.63 -0.28 -28.57
CA ASN A 62 2.40 -0.65 -27.17
C ASN A 62 2.10 0.55 -26.25
N GLY A 63 2.30 1.78 -26.71
CA GLY A 63 2.09 2.99 -25.91
C GLY A 63 0.67 3.12 -25.39
N VAL A 64 -0.34 2.78 -26.21
CA VAL A 64 -1.76 2.82 -25.80
C VAL A 64 -2.02 1.83 -24.65
N LEU A 65 -1.52 0.60 -24.76
CA LEU A 65 -1.67 -0.42 -23.72
C LEU A 65 -0.99 0.01 -22.41
N ALA A 66 0.20 0.62 -22.52
CA ALA A 66 0.94 1.09 -21.37
C ALA A 66 0.22 2.23 -20.63
N VAL A 67 -0.33 3.20 -21.38
CA VAL A 67 -1.15 4.29 -20.83
C VAL A 67 -2.41 3.76 -20.19
N GLN A 68 -3.09 2.82 -20.84
CA GLN A 68 -4.31 2.20 -20.32
C GLN A 68 -4.04 1.51 -18.98
N THR A 69 -2.93 0.78 -18.88
CA THR A 69 -2.50 0.11 -17.65
C THR A 69 -2.21 1.13 -16.53
N LEU A 70 -1.51 2.22 -16.85
CA LEU A 70 -1.24 3.29 -15.89
C LEU A 70 -2.51 4.00 -15.44
N ARG A 71 -3.47 4.24 -16.35
CA ARG A 71 -4.78 4.80 -16.03
C ARG A 71 -5.58 3.89 -15.10
N ASN A 72 -5.53 2.58 -15.28
CA ASN A 72 -6.16 1.62 -14.37
C ASN A 72 -5.55 1.71 -12.96
N ASN A 73 -4.23 1.83 -12.86
CA ASN A 73 -3.55 2.00 -11.56
C ASN A 73 -3.86 3.35 -10.89
N ILE A 74 -4.00 4.42 -11.68
CA ILE A 74 -4.49 5.72 -11.20
C ILE A 74 -5.91 5.57 -10.67
N MET A 75 -6.81 4.94 -11.42
CA MET A 75 -8.19 4.70 -11.01
C MET A 75 -8.25 3.91 -9.69
N ALA A 76 -7.50 2.82 -9.56
CA ALA A 76 -7.42 2.03 -8.33
C ALA A 76 -6.92 2.86 -7.13
N SER A 77 -5.91 3.70 -7.33
CA SER A 77 -5.40 4.61 -6.28
C SER A 77 -6.44 5.66 -5.88
N THR A 78 -7.14 6.25 -6.85
CA THR A 78 -8.19 7.25 -6.61
C THR A 78 -9.40 6.63 -5.91
N LEU A 79 -9.83 5.44 -6.30
CA LEU A 79 -10.91 4.70 -5.62
C LEU A 79 -10.57 4.49 -4.13
N LEU A 80 -9.37 4.01 -3.83
CA LEU A 80 -8.91 3.87 -2.45
C LEU A 80 -8.90 5.22 -1.71
N ALA A 81 -8.40 6.29 -2.35
CA ALA A 81 -8.40 7.63 -1.76
C ALA A 81 -9.82 8.12 -1.44
N SER A 82 -10.79 7.90 -2.34
CA SER A 82 -12.19 8.24 -2.12
C SER A 82 -12.80 7.42 -0.98
N THR A 83 -12.52 6.12 -0.90
CA THR A 83 -12.96 5.27 0.22
C THR A 83 -12.43 5.78 1.56
N VAL A 84 -11.16 6.18 1.60
CA VAL A 84 -10.52 6.77 2.80
C VAL A 84 -11.20 8.07 3.21
N ILE A 85 -11.54 8.95 2.26
CA ILE A 85 -12.27 10.20 2.54
C ILE A 85 -13.67 9.88 3.08
N MET A 86 -14.41 8.95 2.45
CA MET A 86 -15.74 8.56 2.92
C MET A 86 -15.70 8.01 4.35
N LEU A 87 -14.73 7.13 4.65
CA LEU A 87 -14.57 6.61 6.01
C LEU A 87 -14.18 7.70 6.99
N SER A 88 -13.30 8.63 6.60
CA SER A 88 -12.95 9.79 7.45
C SER A 88 -14.19 10.63 7.78
N SER A 89 -15.05 10.87 6.80
CA SER A 89 -16.32 11.58 6.99
C SER A 89 -17.28 10.81 7.89
N LEU A 90 -17.40 9.50 7.71
CA LEU A 90 -18.21 8.64 8.58
C LEU A 90 -17.74 8.70 10.03
N ILE A 91 -16.43 8.60 10.26
CA ILE A 91 -15.82 8.69 11.59
C ILE A 91 -16.07 10.07 12.22
N ALA A 92 -15.95 11.16 11.45
CA ALA A 92 -16.27 12.50 11.92
C ALA A 92 -17.76 12.67 12.29
N LEU A 93 -18.68 12.09 11.51
CA LEU A 93 -20.11 12.09 11.83
C LEU A 93 -20.42 11.28 13.10
N LEU A 94 -19.75 10.14 13.30
CA LEU A 94 -19.87 9.35 14.51
C LEU A 94 -19.40 10.13 15.75
N MET A 95 -18.34 10.93 15.63
CA MET A 95 -17.89 11.83 16.71
C MET A 95 -18.92 12.94 17.01
N SER A 96 -19.59 13.46 15.99
CA SER A 96 -20.56 14.55 16.17
C SER A 96 -21.92 14.07 16.71
N SER A 97 -22.17 12.76 16.74
CA SER A 97 -23.46 12.19 17.13
C SER A 97 -23.48 11.83 18.62
N SER A 98 -24.23 12.61 19.41
CA SER A 98 -24.44 12.37 20.85
C SER A 98 -25.15 11.05 21.19
N SER A 99 -25.77 10.40 20.21
CA SER A 99 -26.41 9.08 20.35
C SER A 99 -25.39 7.96 20.54
N TRP A 100 -24.28 8.02 19.78
CA TRP A 100 -23.22 7.02 19.84
C TRP A 100 -22.46 7.06 21.16
N GLU A 101 -22.22 8.26 21.68
CA GLU A 101 -21.60 8.46 22.98
C GLU A 101 -22.37 7.74 24.09
N LYS A 102 -23.71 7.90 24.12
CA LYS A 102 -24.58 7.27 25.14
C LYS A 102 -24.60 5.74 25.05
N SER A 103 -24.66 5.19 23.84
CA SER A 103 -24.71 3.73 23.63
C SER A 103 -23.39 3.05 24.04
N LEU A 104 -22.26 3.69 23.74
CA LEU A 104 -20.93 3.16 24.06
C LEU A 104 -20.58 3.33 25.55
N TYR A 105 -21.03 4.41 26.18
CA TYR A 105 -20.95 4.61 27.64
C TYR A 105 -21.70 3.53 28.42
N LEU A 106 -22.89 3.15 27.96
CA LEU A 106 -23.73 2.12 28.58
C LEU A 106 -23.14 0.71 28.47
N VAL A 107 -22.47 0.39 27.38
CA VAL A 107 -21.91 -0.96 27.14
C VAL A 107 -20.55 -1.16 27.79
N PHE A 108 -19.70 -0.12 27.89
CA PHE A 108 -18.27 -0.30 28.24
C PHE A 108 -17.81 0.26 29.58
N GLY A 109 -18.71 0.82 30.39
CA GLY A 109 -18.44 1.16 31.79
C GLY A 109 -17.37 2.24 31.97
N ASP A 110 -17.82 3.47 32.16
CA ASP A 110 -17.06 4.64 32.63
C ASP A 110 -15.65 4.79 32.01
N ARG A 111 -15.60 5.32 30.79
CA ARG A 111 -14.36 5.74 30.14
C ARG A 111 -14.43 7.23 29.85
N THR A 112 -13.44 7.97 30.35
CA THR A 112 -13.26 9.42 30.21
C THR A 112 -13.44 9.87 28.75
N GLU A 113 -14.22 10.92 28.49
CA GLU A 113 -14.48 11.50 27.15
C GLU A 113 -13.19 11.72 26.33
N LEU A 114 -12.10 12.08 27.01
CA LEU A 114 -10.77 12.24 26.42
C LEU A 114 -10.24 10.98 25.73
N GLY A 115 -10.48 9.80 26.32
CA GLY A 115 -10.00 8.53 25.78
C GLY A 115 -10.70 8.16 24.47
N PHE A 116 -11.98 8.52 24.30
CA PHE A 116 -12.70 8.31 23.05
C PHE A 116 -12.19 9.28 21.98
N SER A 117 -12.06 10.57 22.29
CA SER A 117 -11.53 11.57 21.35
C SER A 117 -10.15 11.19 20.79
N ILE A 118 -9.24 10.70 21.63
CA ILE A 118 -7.91 10.24 21.21
C ILE A 118 -8.00 9.06 20.22
N LYS A 119 -8.91 8.10 20.45
CA LYS A 119 -9.08 6.94 19.55
C LYS A 119 -9.57 7.38 18.16
N PHE A 120 -10.57 8.25 18.10
CA PHE A 120 -11.08 8.77 16.83
C PHE A 120 -10.04 9.60 16.09
N PHE A 121 -9.32 10.47 16.80
CA PHE A 121 -8.23 11.25 16.24
C PHE A 121 -7.14 10.33 15.65
N SER A 122 -6.78 9.25 16.34
CA SER A 122 -5.81 8.27 15.84
C SER A 122 -6.27 7.59 14.54
N ILE A 123 -7.55 7.20 14.45
CA ILE A 123 -8.14 6.63 13.22
C ILE A 123 -8.08 7.66 12.08
N LEU A 124 -8.47 8.91 12.34
CA LEU A 124 -8.45 9.98 11.32
C LEU A 124 -7.04 10.27 10.82
N VAL A 125 -6.03 10.32 11.69
CA VAL A 125 -4.62 10.51 11.29
C VAL A 125 -4.13 9.34 10.44
N CYS A 126 -4.51 8.10 10.80
CA CYS A 126 -4.18 6.92 10.01
C CYS A 126 -4.82 6.96 8.62
N LEU A 127 -6.11 7.31 8.53
CA LEU A 127 -6.82 7.48 7.27
C LEU A 127 -6.20 8.60 6.44
N LEU A 128 -5.90 9.75 7.04
CA LEU A 128 -5.22 10.86 6.35
C LEU A 128 -3.87 10.42 5.76
N PHE A 129 -3.09 9.65 6.52
CA PHE A 129 -1.82 9.11 6.03
C PHE A 129 -2.03 8.18 4.82
N ALA A 130 -3.00 7.27 4.88
CA ALA A 130 -3.36 6.40 3.75
C ALA A 130 -3.82 7.20 2.52
N PHE A 131 -4.57 8.30 2.73
CA PHE A 131 -4.98 9.21 1.66
C PHE A 131 -3.78 9.88 0.99
N LEU A 132 -2.86 10.46 1.75
CA LEU A 132 -1.67 11.15 1.23
C LEU A 132 -0.78 10.20 0.41
N LEU A 133 -0.64 8.95 0.83
CA LEU A 133 0.11 7.93 0.09
C LEU A 133 -0.55 7.57 -1.24
N ASN A 134 -1.88 7.45 -1.27
CA ASN A 134 -2.62 7.23 -2.51
C ASN A 134 -2.55 8.44 -3.46
N LEU A 135 -2.58 9.68 -2.95
CA LEU A 135 -2.34 10.88 -3.76
C LEU A 135 -0.94 10.87 -4.38
N GLN A 136 0.07 10.49 -3.60
CA GLN A 136 1.45 10.42 -4.08
C GLN A 136 1.60 9.35 -5.18
N SER A 137 0.94 8.20 -5.02
CA SER A 137 0.83 7.17 -6.05
C SER A 137 0.25 7.71 -7.37
N VAL A 138 -0.91 8.39 -7.29
CA VAL A 138 -1.56 9.02 -8.46
C VAL A 138 -0.61 9.97 -9.17
N LYS A 139 0.10 10.83 -8.42
CA LYS A 139 1.09 11.76 -9.00
C LYS A 139 2.17 11.03 -9.79
N TYR A 140 2.78 9.99 -9.20
CA TYR A 140 3.84 9.23 -9.88
C TYR A 140 3.33 8.48 -11.11
N TYR A 141 2.14 7.87 -11.05
CA TYR A 141 1.55 7.20 -12.21
C TYR A 141 1.18 8.19 -13.32
N SER A 142 0.66 9.37 -12.97
CA SER A 142 0.38 10.43 -13.95
C SER A 142 1.66 10.88 -14.64
N HIS A 143 2.74 11.14 -13.90
CA HIS A 143 4.05 11.45 -14.51
C HIS A 143 4.58 10.32 -15.39
N ALA A 144 4.48 9.07 -14.94
CA ALA A 144 4.89 7.92 -15.74
C ALA A 144 4.07 7.77 -17.03
N SER A 145 2.76 8.09 -16.99
CA SER A 145 1.87 8.00 -18.16
C SER A 145 2.20 9.02 -19.25
N ILE A 146 2.72 10.18 -18.85
CA ILE A 146 3.24 11.18 -19.79
C ILE A 146 4.58 10.69 -20.33
N LEU A 147 5.49 10.26 -19.45
CA LEU A 147 6.86 9.90 -19.81
C LEU A 147 6.93 8.68 -20.74
N ILE A 148 6.03 7.70 -20.59
CA ILE A 148 6.01 6.49 -21.44
C ILE A 148 5.58 6.77 -22.90
N ASN A 149 4.89 7.89 -23.15
CA ASN A 149 4.47 8.33 -24.49
C ASN A 149 5.49 9.23 -25.18
N VAL A 150 6.52 9.69 -24.48
CA VAL A 150 7.53 10.57 -25.08
C VAL A 150 8.31 9.75 -26.13
N PRO A 151 8.34 10.19 -27.41
CA PRO A 151 8.97 9.44 -28.48
C PRO A 151 10.50 9.61 -28.43
N PHE A 152 11.16 9.02 -27.42
CA PHE A 152 12.61 9.10 -27.24
C PHE A 152 13.39 8.64 -28.49
N LYS A 153 12.79 7.75 -29.32
CA LYS A 153 13.39 7.21 -30.56
C LYS A 153 13.61 8.26 -31.62
N LYS A 154 12.86 9.36 -31.56
CA LYS A 154 12.98 10.48 -32.49
C LYS A 154 13.92 11.58 -31.97
N VAL A 155 14.25 11.57 -30.68
CA VAL A 155 15.03 12.63 -30.02
C VAL A 155 16.53 12.31 -29.98
N SER A 156 16.91 11.04 -29.88
CA SER A 156 18.31 10.64 -29.93
C SER A 156 18.48 9.22 -30.44
N SER A 157 19.32 9.02 -31.46
CA SER A 157 19.59 7.71 -32.08
C SER A 157 20.51 6.81 -31.25
N SER A 158 20.98 7.26 -30.08
CA SER A 158 21.90 6.49 -29.26
C SER A 158 21.16 5.44 -28.41
N PRO A 159 21.45 4.15 -28.55
CA PRO A 159 20.78 3.07 -27.81
C PRO A 159 21.00 3.17 -26.29
N HIS A 160 22.06 3.84 -25.84
CA HIS A 160 22.31 4.05 -24.42
C HIS A 160 21.32 5.03 -23.77
N TYR A 161 20.97 6.10 -24.47
CA TYR A 161 19.98 7.09 -23.99
C TYR A 161 18.58 6.49 -23.88
N HIS A 162 18.26 5.57 -24.79
CA HIS A 162 17.01 4.80 -24.76
C HIS A 162 16.85 3.94 -23.52
N HIS A 163 17.88 3.16 -23.21
CA HIS A 163 17.88 2.31 -22.03
C HIS A 163 17.76 3.14 -20.75
N LEU A 164 18.47 4.28 -20.68
CA LEU A 164 18.44 5.19 -19.54
C LEU A 164 17.06 5.83 -19.34
N ALA A 165 16.38 6.22 -20.43
CA ALA A 165 15.03 6.75 -20.40
C ALA A 165 14.02 5.69 -19.92
N ALA A 166 14.11 4.46 -20.44
CA ALA A 166 13.25 3.36 -20.01
C ALA A 166 13.46 2.99 -18.54
N GLU A 167 14.70 3.00 -18.06
CA GLU A 167 15.00 2.81 -16.64
C GLU A 167 14.47 3.95 -15.76
N HIS A 168 14.46 5.19 -16.26
CA HIS A 168 13.86 6.31 -15.55
C HIS A 168 12.32 6.19 -15.45
N VAL A 169 11.65 5.82 -16.55
CA VAL A 169 10.20 5.51 -16.55
C VAL A 169 9.91 4.36 -15.60
N ALA A 170 10.67 3.28 -15.68
CA ALA A 170 10.50 2.11 -14.82
C ALA A 170 10.64 2.46 -13.34
N ARG A 171 11.65 3.26 -12.96
CA ARG A 171 11.80 3.75 -11.59
C ARG A 171 10.62 4.59 -11.14
N THR A 172 10.05 5.40 -12.02
CA THR A 172 8.90 6.26 -11.72
C THR A 172 7.63 5.43 -11.49
N VAL A 173 7.33 4.47 -12.38
CA VAL A 173 6.22 3.51 -12.23
C VAL A 173 6.38 2.71 -10.94
N ASN A 174 7.59 2.24 -10.66
CA ASN A 174 7.86 1.43 -9.50
C ASN A 174 7.66 2.23 -8.19
N ARG A 175 8.14 3.48 -8.13
CA ARG A 175 7.85 4.39 -7.00
C ARG A 175 6.35 4.58 -6.79
N GLY A 176 5.58 4.80 -7.85
CA GLY A 176 4.12 4.89 -7.77
C GLY A 176 3.49 3.63 -7.15
N SER A 177 3.92 2.45 -7.62
CA SER A 177 3.46 1.17 -7.10
C SER A 177 3.83 0.90 -5.63
N TYR A 178 5.01 1.36 -5.20
CA TYR A 178 5.37 1.33 -3.78
C TYR A 178 4.43 2.18 -2.93
N PHE A 179 4.17 3.44 -3.34
CA PHE A 179 3.24 4.32 -2.61
C PHE A 179 1.81 3.77 -2.58
N TRP A 180 1.35 3.16 -3.68
CA TRP A 180 0.04 2.52 -3.74
C TRP A 180 -0.07 1.34 -2.75
N SER A 181 0.89 0.43 -2.79
CA SER A 181 0.92 -0.74 -1.90
C SER A 181 1.02 -0.33 -0.44
N LEU A 182 1.79 0.72 -0.17
CA LEU A 182 1.93 1.30 1.16
C LEU A 182 0.62 1.96 1.63
N GLY A 183 -0.05 2.72 0.75
CA GLY A 183 -1.34 3.32 1.03
C GLY A 183 -2.41 2.28 1.34
N LEU A 184 -2.44 1.17 0.59
CA LEU A 184 -3.35 0.05 0.84
C LEU A 184 -3.08 -0.62 2.20
N ARG A 185 -1.81 -0.82 2.57
CA ARG A 185 -1.45 -1.39 3.89
C ARG A 185 -1.81 -0.44 5.04
N ALA A 186 -1.55 0.86 4.87
CA ALA A 186 -2.00 1.88 5.83
C ALA A 186 -3.52 1.93 5.95
N PHE A 187 -4.25 1.72 4.85
CA PHE A 187 -5.71 1.58 4.87
C PHE A 187 -6.14 0.34 5.65
N TYR A 188 -5.53 -0.83 5.43
CA TYR A 188 -5.88 -2.02 6.21
C TYR A 188 -5.62 -1.83 7.70
N PHE A 189 -4.53 -1.14 8.03
CA PHE A 189 -4.18 -0.80 9.41
C PHE A 189 -5.22 0.08 10.14
N SER A 190 -6.10 0.77 9.40
CA SER A 190 -7.21 1.50 10.02
C SER A 190 -8.30 0.58 10.63
N PHE A 191 -8.42 -0.68 10.17
CA PHE A 191 -9.46 -1.60 10.67
C PHE A 191 -9.27 -2.00 12.14
N PRO A 192 -8.07 -2.37 12.64
CA PRO A 192 -7.88 -2.64 14.06
C PRO A 192 -8.11 -1.43 14.95
N LEU A 193 -7.73 -0.25 14.47
CA LEU A 193 -8.00 1.00 15.18
C LEU A 193 -9.51 1.26 15.27
N PHE A 194 -10.27 0.94 14.22
CA PHE A 194 -11.73 0.98 14.26
C PHE A 194 -12.30 -0.06 15.25
N PHE A 195 -11.82 -1.31 15.23
CA PHE A 195 -12.27 -2.34 16.18
C PHE A 195 -11.88 -2.05 17.62
N TRP A 196 -10.83 -1.27 17.84
CA TRP A 196 -10.41 -0.79 19.17
C TRP A 196 -11.44 0.16 19.83
N LEU A 197 -12.38 0.71 19.05
CA LEU A 197 -13.54 1.43 19.59
C LEU A 197 -14.49 0.51 20.37
N PHE A 198 -14.64 -0.75 19.94
CA PHE A 198 -15.52 -1.75 20.56
C PHE A 198 -14.86 -2.51 21.71
N GLY A 199 -13.56 -2.30 21.96
CA GLY A 199 -12.82 -2.90 23.07
C GLY A 199 -11.55 -3.65 22.66
N PRO A 200 -10.81 -4.20 23.64
CA PRO A 200 -9.54 -4.89 23.39
C PRO A 200 -9.71 -6.29 22.75
N ILE A 201 -10.84 -6.96 22.99
CA ILE A 201 -11.09 -8.31 22.44
C ILE A 201 -11.33 -8.26 20.91
N PRO A 202 -12.23 -7.41 20.36
CA PRO A 202 -12.36 -7.26 18.92
C PRO A 202 -11.09 -6.77 18.24
N MET A 203 -10.31 -5.92 18.91
CA MET A 203 -9.00 -5.45 18.42
C MET A 203 -8.04 -6.63 18.19
N LEU A 204 -7.90 -7.55 19.15
CA LEU A 204 -7.04 -8.73 19.00
C LEU A 204 -7.48 -9.61 17.84
N LEU A 205 -8.78 -9.89 17.71
CA LEU A 205 -9.31 -10.68 16.60
C LEU A 205 -9.01 -10.01 15.25
N SER A 206 -9.20 -8.69 15.17
CA SER A 206 -8.91 -7.93 13.96
C SER A 206 -7.42 -7.99 13.57
N CYS A 207 -6.51 -7.99 14.54
CA CYS A 207 -5.07 -8.14 14.29
C CYS A 207 -4.74 -9.50 13.67
N PHE A 208 -5.32 -10.59 14.17
CA PHE A 208 -5.11 -11.92 13.59
C PHE A 208 -5.64 -12.00 12.16
N VAL A 209 -6.83 -11.45 11.90
CA VAL A 209 -7.43 -11.40 10.55
C VAL A 209 -6.54 -10.57 9.62
N LEU A 210 -5.99 -9.45 10.09
CA LEU A 210 -5.11 -8.59 9.29
C LEU A 210 -3.80 -9.26 8.96
N VAL A 211 -3.17 -9.94 9.93
CA VAL A 211 -1.95 -10.71 9.71
C VAL A 211 -2.21 -11.83 8.71
N PHE A 212 -3.34 -12.53 8.83
CA PHE A 212 -3.74 -13.57 7.87
C PHE A 212 -3.98 -13.00 6.47
N MET A 213 -4.68 -11.86 6.35
CA MET A 213 -4.91 -11.17 5.08
C MET A 213 -3.61 -10.66 4.45
N LEU A 214 -2.71 -10.05 5.23
CA LEU A 214 -1.40 -9.61 4.73
C LEU A 214 -0.55 -10.80 4.30
N TYR A 215 -0.57 -11.88 5.07
CA TYR A 215 0.12 -13.12 4.72
C TYR A 215 -0.42 -13.68 3.41
N PHE A 216 -1.74 -13.75 3.23
CA PHE A 216 -2.33 -14.25 1.99
C PHE A 216 -2.02 -13.34 0.79
N LEU A 217 -2.03 -12.02 0.98
CA LEU A 217 -1.64 -11.06 -0.04
C LEU A 217 -0.18 -11.27 -0.46
N ASP A 218 0.72 -11.41 0.50
CA ASP A 218 2.16 -11.61 0.25
C ASP A 218 2.42 -13.01 -0.37
N VAL A 219 1.70 -14.06 0.05
CA VAL A 219 1.80 -15.42 -0.52
C VAL A 219 1.22 -15.51 -1.93
N THR A 220 0.07 -14.88 -2.20
CA THR A 220 -0.50 -14.83 -3.56
C THR A 220 0.45 -14.12 -4.52
N LEU A 221 1.14 -13.09 -4.03
CA LEU A 221 2.19 -12.39 -4.77
C LEU A 221 3.43 -13.27 -4.99
N GLU A 222 3.84 -14.09 -4.01
CA GLU A 222 4.93 -15.07 -4.17
C GLU A 222 4.60 -16.17 -5.18
N PHE A 223 3.39 -16.74 -5.13
CA PHE A 223 2.96 -17.78 -6.08
C PHE A 223 2.95 -17.27 -7.52
N GLY A 224 2.40 -16.07 -7.77
CA GLY A 224 2.42 -15.47 -9.11
C GLY A 224 3.84 -15.24 -9.64
N SER A 225 4.78 -14.94 -8.75
CA SER A 225 6.19 -14.79 -9.10
C SER A 225 6.88 -16.13 -9.39
N ALA A 226 6.60 -17.17 -8.61
CA ALA A 226 7.20 -18.51 -8.79
C ALA A 226 6.75 -19.15 -10.11
N VAL A 227 5.48 -18.99 -10.47
CA VAL A 227 4.94 -19.47 -11.76
C VAL A 227 5.63 -18.77 -12.93
N ALA A 228 5.85 -17.45 -12.86
CA ALA A 228 6.53 -16.70 -13.91
C ALA A 228 8.00 -17.12 -14.11
N CYS A 229 8.74 -17.40 -13.03
CA CYS A 229 10.10 -17.93 -13.13
C CYS A 229 10.14 -19.36 -13.69
N SER A 230 9.20 -20.22 -13.26
CA SER A 230 9.13 -21.59 -13.73
C SER A 230 8.81 -21.69 -15.23
N ASP A 231 7.95 -20.80 -15.75
CA ASP A 231 7.62 -20.76 -17.18
C ASP A 231 8.80 -20.24 -18.03
N HIS A 232 9.61 -19.32 -17.49
CA HIS A 232 10.80 -18.82 -18.16
C HIS A 232 11.92 -19.87 -18.25
N ASP A 233 12.06 -20.73 -17.24
CA ASP A 233 13.05 -21.81 -17.24
C ASP A 233 12.64 -22.93 -18.21
N HIS A 234 11.36 -23.32 -18.18
CA HIS A 234 10.81 -24.29 -19.13
C HIS A 234 10.91 -23.85 -20.59
N ARG A 235 10.77 -22.55 -20.87
CA ARG A 235 10.96 -22.00 -22.22
C ARG A 235 12.43 -22.05 -22.64
N LYS A 236 13.37 -21.73 -21.74
CA LYS A 236 14.82 -21.83 -22.01
C LYS A 236 15.24 -23.27 -22.31
N ASP A 237 14.70 -24.23 -21.57
CA ASP A 237 15.00 -25.64 -21.79
C ASP A 237 14.46 -26.12 -23.14
N LYS A 238 13.26 -25.70 -23.53
CA LYS A 238 12.68 -26.03 -24.86
C LYS A 238 13.47 -25.44 -26.02
N VAL A 239 13.95 -24.21 -25.88
CA VAL A 239 14.82 -23.56 -26.89
C VAL A 239 16.19 -24.24 -26.94
N ALA A 240 16.76 -24.61 -25.80
CA ALA A 240 18.03 -25.35 -25.72
C ALA A 240 17.92 -26.78 -26.28
N LEU A 241 16.74 -27.40 -26.21
CA LEU A 241 16.43 -28.71 -26.80
C LEU A 241 16.01 -28.64 -28.28
N GLY A 242 16.00 -27.45 -28.90
CA GLY A 242 15.65 -27.28 -30.31
C GLY A 242 14.20 -27.63 -30.66
N MET A 243 13.27 -27.52 -29.70
CA MET A 243 11.89 -27.97 -29.85
C MET A 243 10.89 -26.87 -30.26
N GLU A 244 11.33 -25.66 -30.64
CA GLU A 244 10.45 -24.65 -31.23
C GLU A 244 10.77 -24.44 -32.72
N THR A 245 9.81 -24.83 -33.58
CA THR A 245 9.68 -24.40 -34.99
C THR A 245 8.64 -23.31 -35.10
#